data_AF-A0A9W4KEZ7-F1
#
_entry.id   AF-A0A9W4KEZ7-F1
#
_cell.length_a   1.000
_cell.length_b   1.000
_cell.length_c   1.000
_cell.angle_alpha   90.00
_cell.angle_beta   90.00
_cell.angle_gamma   90.00
#
_symmetry.space_group_name_H-M   'P 1'
#
loop_
_entity.id
_entity.type
_entity.pdbx_description
1 polymer ?
#
loop_
_entity_poly.entity_id
_entity_poly.type
_entity_poly.pdbx_seq_one_letter_code
_entity_poly.pdbx_strand_id
1 'polypeptide(L)'
;MTGDVLNILGQTPGLYRLYTQIFSIYRVPDSSSHDGIIDTLTNGLGQLAKSSPWLTGQVVNEGAGDGNTGVFKITPLEKIQLVVKDLRHEPSAPTMDGLRQAK
;
A
#
# COMPACT_ATOMS: atom_id res chain seq x y z
N MET A 1 20.81 -9.08 -7.04
CA MET A 1 19.41 -9.56 -7.06
C MET A 1 18.74 -8.94 -8.26
N THR A 2 18.42 -9.72 -9.29
CA THR A 2 17.79 -9.21 -10.51
C THR A 2 16.30 -9.02 -10.24
N GLY A 3 15.82 -7.77 -10.27
CA GLY A 3 14.40 -7.46 -10.20
C GLY A 3 13.68 -7.69 -11.54
N ASP A 4 12.36 -7.88 -11.48
CA ASP A 4 11.52 -8.12 -12.65
C ASP A 4 11.22 -6.80 -13.38
N VAL A 5 11.52 -6.74 -14.67
CA VAL A 5 11.32 -5.53 -15.49
C VAL A 5 9.84 -5.29 -15.72
N LEU A 6 9.37 -4.06 -15.47
CA LEU A 6 7.98 -3.70 -15.78
C LEU A 6 7.72 -3.74 -17.29
N ASN A 7 6.49 -4.04 -17.67
CA ASN A 7 6.07 -3.97 -19.08
C ASN A 7 6.19 -2.55 -19.65
N ILE A 8 6.04 -2.41 -20.97
CA ILE A 8 6.24 -1.14 -21.68
C ILE A 8 5.37 0.01 -21.14
N LEU A 9 4.14 -0.26 -20.69
CA LEU A 9 3.26 0.76 -20.14
C LEU A 9 3.72 1.19 -18.74
N GLY A 10 4.19 0.23 -17.94
CA GLY A 10 4.82 0.48 -16.63
C GLY A 10 6.16 1.19 -16.71
N GLN A 11 6.78 1.29 -17.90
CA GLN A 11 8.00 2.09 -18.10
C GLN A 11 7.73 3.60 -18.25
N THR A 12 6.45 4.03 -18.22
CA THR A 12 6.09 5.45 -18.36
C THR A 12 6.61 6.26 -17.17
N PRO A 13 7.53 7.23 -17.35
CA PRO A 13 8.15 7.94 -16.23
C PRO A 13 7.17 8.66 -15.31
N GLY A 14 6.05 9.18 -15.85
CA GLY A 14 5.02 9.86 -15.07
C GLY A 14 4.24 8.95 -14.10
N LEU A 15 4.32 7.63 -14.27
CA LEU A 15 3.73 6.67 -13.33
C LEU A 15 4.68 6.32 -12.18
N TYR A 16 5.98 6.60 -12.33
CA TYR A 16 6.94 6.32 -11.27
C TYR A 16 6.68 7.21 -10.07
N ARG A 17 6.46 6.58 -8.90
CA ARG A 17 6.07 7.23 -7.64
C ARG A 17 4.69 7.90 -7.67
N LEU A 18 3.86 7.60 -8.67
CA LEU A 18 2.44 7.91 -8.63
C LEU A 18 1.70 6.77 -7.91
N TYR A 19 1.03 7.07 -6.80
CA TYR A 19 0.31 6.08 -6.00
C TYR A 19 -1.20 6.27 -6.13
N THR A 20 -1.88 5.27 -6.68
CA THR A 20 -3.35 5.22 -6.68
C THR A 20 -3.84 4.92 -5.27
N GLN A 21 -4.51 5.89 -4.65
CA GLN A 21 -5.06 5.77 -3.30
C GLN A 21 -6.55 5.45 -3.36
N ILE A 22 -6.97 4.44 -2.60
CA ILE A 22 -8.38 4.06 -2.45
C ILE A 22 -8.67 3.80 -0.97
N PHE A 23 -9.89 4.13 -0.54
CA PHE A 23 -10.32 3.99 0.85
C PHE A 23 -11.60 3.16 0.91
N SER A 24 -11.65 2.24 1.87
CA SER A 24 -12.86 1.48 2.21
C SER A 24 -13.17 1.70 3.68
N ILE A 25 -14.38 2.15 3.97
CA ILE A 25 -14.78 2.63 5.29
C ILE A 25 -15.86 1.71 5.85
N TYR A 26 -15.60 1.12 7.01
CA TYR A 26 -16.48 0.18 7.67
C TYR A 26 -16.84 0.69 9.06
N ARG A 27 -18.11 0.54 9.45
CA ARG A 27 -18.52 0.80 10.84
C ARG A 27 -17.99 -0.33 11.71
N VAL A 28 -17.21 0.02 12.73
CA VAL A 28 -16.79 -0.90 13.79
C VAL A 28 -17.71 -0.69 14.99
N PRO A 29 -18.41 -1.73 15.49
CA PRO A 29 -19.42 -1.57 16.53
C PRO A 29 -18.84 -1.31 17.92
N ASP A 30 -17.67 -1.89 18.24
CA ASP A 30 -17.00 -1.77 19.54
C ASP A 30 -15.48 -1.69 19.39
N SER A 31 -14.81 -1.12 20.40
CA SER A 31 -13.35 -0.99 20.40
C SER A 31 -12.61 -2.29 20.70
N SER A 32 -13.28 -3.29 21.28
CA SER A 32 -12.70 -4.62 21.55
C SER A 32 -12.35 -5.39 20.27
N SER A 33 -12.98 -5.03 19.15
CA SER A 33 -12.74 -5.64 17.84
C SER A 33 -11.42 -5.20 17.18
N HIS A 34 -10.77 -4.12 17.64
CA HIS A 34 -9.62 -3.54 16.94
C HIS A 34 -8.42 -4.47 16.85
N ASP A 35 -8.04 -5.13 17.95
CA ASP A 35 -6.89 -6.04 17.96
C ASP A 35 -7.13 -7.22 16.99
N GLY A 36 -8.33 -7.79 17.01
CA GLY A 36 -8.72 -8.86 16.09
C GLY A 36 -8.71 -8.43 14.62
N ILE A 37 -9.08 -7.18 14.31
CA ILE A 37 -8.98 -6.62 12.95
C ILE A 37 -7.52 -6.50 12.52
N ILE A 38 -6.66 -5.94 13.38
CA ILE A 38 -5.22 -5.78 13.11
C ILE A 38 -4.56 -7.14 12.87
N ASP A 39 -4.85 -8.13 13.72
CA ASP A 39 -4.31 -9.48 13.60
C ASP A 39 -4.78 -10.15 12.30
N THR A 40 -6.06 -10.03 11.97
CA THR A 40 -6.63 -10.61 10.74
C THR A 40 -5.96 -10.02 9.50
N LEU A 41 -5.81 -8.69 9.43
CA LEU A 41 -5.15 -8.02 8.31
C LEU A 41 -3.67 -8.39 8.22
N THR A 42 -2.96 -8.38 9.34
CA THR A 42 -1.53 -8.71 9.38
C THR A 42 -1.27 -10.13 8.90
N ASN A 43 -2.05 -11.09 9.40
CA ASN A 43 -1.94 -12.49 9.01
C ASN A 43 -2.32 -12.72 7.54
N GLY A 44 -3.40 -12.08 7.08
CA GLY A 44 -3.82 -12.15 5.67
C GLY A 44 -2.77 -11.63 4.71
N LEU A 45 -2.17 -10.47 5.00
CA LEU A 45 -1.06 -9.92 4.21
C LEU A 45 0.17 -10.84 4.23
N GLY A 46 0.46 -11.49 5.36
CA GLY A 46 1.52 -12.49 5.47
C GLY A 46 1.28 -13.73 4.59
N GLN A 47 0.02 -14.21 4.52
CA GLN A 47 -0.33 -15.31 3.61
C GLN A 47 -0.24 -14.90 2.15
N LEU A 48 -0.69 -13.68 1.82
CA LEU A 48 -0.64 -13.13 0.47
C LEU A 48 0.81 -12.96 -0.02
N ALA A 49 1.71 -12.51 0.85
CA ALA A 49 3.14 -12.41 0.58
C ALA A 49 3.76 -13.79 0.27
N LYS A 50 3.32 -14.84 0.97
CA LYS A 50 3.78 -16.22 0.72
C LYS A 50 3.26 -16.78 -0.60
N SER A 51 1.98 -16.54 -0.94
CA SER A 51 1.37 -17.05 -2.17
C SER A 51 1.85 -16.30 -3.41
N SER A 52 2.15 -15.00 -3.28
CA SER A 52 2.48 -14.11 -4.39
C SER A 52 3.65 -13.19 -4.00
N PRO A 53 4.91 -13.69 -3.99
CA PRO A 53 6.06 -12.96 -3.44
C PRO A 53 6.31 -11.57 -4.05
N TRP A 54 6.02 -11.39 -5.34
CA TRP A 54 6.20 -10.11 -6.04
C TRP A 54 5.39 -8.95 -5.44
N LEU A 55 4.30 -9.23 -4.70
CA LEU A 55 3.48 -8.22 -4.01
C LEU A 55 4.20 -7.55 -2.85
N THR A 56 5.25 -8.18 -2.32
CA THR A 56 6.12 -7.54 -1.34
C THR A 56 7.06 -6.53 -1.98
N GLY A 57 7.25 -6.58 -3.30
CA GLY A 57 8.30 -5.82 -3.96
C GLY A 57 8.07 -4.31 -4.00
N GLN A 58 9.15 -3.58 -4.29
CA GLN A 58 9.15 -2.15 -4.56
C GLN A 58 9.63 -1.87 -5.99
N VAL A 59 9.09 -0.81 -6.58
CA VAL A 59 9.56 -0.34 -7.89
C VAL A 59 10.79 0.56 -7.71
N VAL A 60 11.89 0.21 -8.36
CA VAL A 60 13.11 1.01 -8.44
C VAL A 60 13.36 1.44 -9.88
N ASN A 61 14.05 2.57 -10.06
CA ASN A 61 14.55 3.00 -11.37
C ASN A 61 16.08 2.79 -11.42
N GLU A 62 16.54 1.94 -12.34
CA GLU A 62 17.96 1.65 -12.53
C GLU A 62 18.48 2.24 -13.85
N GLY A 63 19.69 2.81 -13.82
CA GLY A 63 20.37 3.27 -15.04
C GLY A 63 19.88 4.60 -15.63
N ALA A 64 19.11 5.38 -14.87
CA ALA A 64 18.71 6.73 -15.27
C ALA A 64 19.91 7.69 -15.29
N GLY A 65 19.96 8.57 -16.28
CA GLY A 65 21.04 9.54 -16.50
C GLY A 65 20.79 10.42 -17.72
N ASP A 66 21.80 11.16 -18.18
CA ASP A 66 21.68 12.06 -19.31
C ASP A 66 21.24 11.32 -20.58
N GLY A 67 20.07 11.69 -21.11
CA GLY A 67 19.48 11.05 -22.29
C GLY A 67 18.89 9.65 -22.07
N ASN A 68 18.84 9.14 -20.84
CA ASN A 68 18.31 7.83 -20.51
C ASN A 68 17.40 7.88 -19.27
N THR A 69 16.12 7.55 -19.45
CA THR A 69 15.13 7.54 -18.35
C THR A 69 15.30 6.38 -17.36
N GLY A 70 16.20 5.44 -17.65
CA GLY A 70 16.42 4.22 -16.89
C GLY A 70 15.37 3.15 -17.19
N VAL A 71 15.41 2.08 -16.40
CA VAL A 71 14.49 0.94 -16.48
C VAL A 71 13.87 0.70 -15.12
N PHE A 72 12.54 0.69 -15.07
CA PHE A 72 11.77 0.41 -13.87
C PHE A 72 11.63 -1.09 -13.64
N LYS A 73 11.91 -1.53 -12.41
CA LYS A 73 11.88 -2.95 -12.01
C LYS A 73 11.24 -3.13 -10.65
N ILE A 74 10.56 -4.27 -10.46
CA ILE A 74 10.11 -4.74 -9.15
C ILE A 74 11.28 -5.46 -8.49
N THR A 75 11.69 -5.00 -7.32
CA THR A 75 12.72 -5.64 -6.49
C THR A 75 12.11 -6.15 -5.20
N PRO A 76 12.55 -7.30 -4.67
CA PRO A 76 11.97 -7.85 -3.44
C PRO A 76 12.09 -6.91 -2.24
N LEU A 77 11.07 -6.93 -1.37
CA LEU A 77 11.19 -6.50 0.03
C LEU A 77 10.78 -7.65 0.95
N GLU A 78 10.94 -7.44 2.25
CA GLU A 78 10.62 -8.45 3.27
C GLU A 78 9.12 -8.70 3.43
N LYS A 79 8.28 -7.64 3.37
CA LYS A 79 6.85 -7.75 3.67
C LYS A 79 6.01 -6.65 3.01
N ILE A 80 4.72 -6.93 2.84
CA ILE A 80 3.71 -5.92 2.53
C ILE A 80 3.56 -5.00 3.75
N GLN A 81 3.67 -3.70 3.54
CA GLN A 81 3.64 -2.72 4.64
C GLN A 81 2.19 -2.44 5.07
N LEU A 82 1.91 -2.59 6.36
CA LEU A 82 0.66 -2.19 7.00
C LEU A 82 0.97 -1.13 8.04
N VAL A 83 0.30 0.02 7.96
CA VAL A 83 0.40 1.09 8.94
C VAL A 83 -0.91 1.16 9.71
N VAL A 84 -0.84 0.90 11.01
CA VAL A 84 -1.97 1.03 11.94
C VAL A 84 -1.87 2.38 12.64
N LYS A 85 -2.94 3.17 12.57
CA LYS A 85 -3.07 4.45 13.27
C LYS A 85 -4.39 4.49 14.02
N ASP A 86 -4.33 4.72 15.32
CA ASP A 86 -5.50 5.03 16.12
C ASP A 86 -5.75 6.54 16.07
N LEU A 87 -6.85 6.94 15.45
CA LEU A 87 -7.24 8.34 15.28
C LEU A 87 -8.48 8.71 16.10
N ARG A 88 -8.95 7.83 17.01
CA ARG A 88 -10.21 8.03 17.74
C ARG A 88 -10.20 9.26 18.65
N HIS A 89 -9.02 9.66 19.11
CA HIS A 89 -8.83 10.82 19.99
C HIS A 89 -8.27 12.04 19.26
N GLU A 90 -8.10 11.95 17.94
CA GLU A 90 -7.55 13.04 17.13
C GLU A 90 -8.66 13.98 16.67
N PRO A 91 -8.70 15.25 17.15
CA PRO A 91 -9.82 16.15 16.88
C PRO A 91 -10.00 16.49 15.40
N SER A 92 -8.93 16.39 14.60
CA SER A 92 -8.96 16.65 13.16
C SER A 92 -9.36 15.43 12.32
N ALA A 93 -9.49 14.25 12.91
CA ALA A 93 -9.84 13.04 12.18
C ALA A 93 -11.35 12.99 11.87
N PRO A 94 -11.76 12.49 10.68
CA PRO A 94 -13.17 12.31 10.37
C PRO A 94 -13.78 11.20 11.24
N THR A 95 -15.03 11.40 11.67
CA THR A 95 -15.80 10.38 12.39
C THR A 95 -16.77 9.66 11.46
N MET A 96 -17.18 8.44 11.81
CA MET A 96 -18.17 7.68 11.02
C MET A 96 -19.50 8.42 10.88
N ASP A 97 -19.96 9.10 11.92
CA ASP A 97 -21.20 9.88 11.85
C ASP A 97 -21.02 11.15 11.01
N GLY A 98 -19.86 11.80 11.09
CA GLY A 98 -19.52 12.94 10.22
C GLY A 98 -19.48 12.54 8.74
N LEU A 99 -18.87 11.40 8.40
CA LEU A 99 -18.82 10.88 7.03
C LEU A 99 -20.20 10.54 6.47
N ARG A 100 -21.13 10.06 7.31
CA ARG A 100 -22.51 9.76 6.89
C ARG A 100 -23.37 10.99 6.67
N GLN A 101 -23.05 12.08 7.36
CA GLN A 101 -23.76 13.35 7.26
C GLN A 101 -23.21 14.24 6.14
N ALA A 102 -21.98 13.98 5.68
CA ALA A 102 -21.41 14.64 4.52
C ALA A 102 -22.25 14.31 3.27
N LYS A 103 -22.82 15.34 2.67
CA LYS A 103 -23.55 15.27 1.39
C LYS A 103 -22.61 15.55 0.22
#